data_AF-A0A7S0X1G1-F1
#
_entry.id   AF-A0A7S0X1G1-F1
#
_cell.length_a   1.000
_cell.length_b   1.000
_cell.length_c   1.000
_cell.angle_alpha   90.00
_cell.angle_beta   90.00
_cell.angle_gamma   90.00
#
_symmetry.space_group_name_H-M   'P 1'
#
loop_
_entity.id
_entity.type
_entity.pdbx_description
1 polymer ?
#
loop_
_entity_poly.entity_id
_entity_poly.type
_entity_poly.pdbx_seq_one_letter_code
_entity_poly.pdbx_strand_id
1 'polypeptide(L)'
;NTCIICKQGTTIMATDKSLFQRLGGSAAVNAAVDVFYGKVMADHHLAPFFEGVDMKRQKNKQAMFLTYVFGGGPAKWDGPAMFATHAHLIRERGLKLLHFNRVCQHLLDTLLELGVAEADVEEVGRIALSLEPMFDPAQYDKNAEAAGLPKLAAAKQPPAHAAPDSLYTRIGGAPAVQAAVEIFYKKVMADGLLSPYFSGVDMGRQRAKQVAFISFAFGGPGKYTGRDMVAAHEHLIRNAGLGLPHFDAVAGHLVATLHELSVPQPLIDEATAIVMSTRDVFDPARYGIKAAA
;
A
#
# COMPACT_ATOMS: atom_id res chain seq x y z
N ASN A 1 -11.73 21.01 27.93
CA ASN A 1 -11.12 21.99 27.02
C ASN A 1 -11.75 21.89 25.65
N THR A 2 -12.33 23.02 25.25
CA THR A 2 -13.31 23.24 24.18
C THR A 2 -12.65 23.20 22.80
N CYS A 3 -13.22 22.45 21.85
CA CYS A 3 -12.73 22.38 20.47
C CYS A 3 -13.12 23.65 19.69
N ILE A 4 -12.12 24.28 19.07
CA ILE A 4 -12.20 25.55 18.34
C ILE A 4 -12.51 25.24 16.86
N ILE A 5 -13.71 24.75 16.54
CA ILE A 5 -14.18 24.67 15.14
C ILE A 5 -15.69 24.92 15.10
N CYS A 6 -16.11 26.10 15.57
CA CYS A 6 -17.45 26.63 15.35
C CYS A 6 -17.31 28.09 14.95
N LYS A 7 -17.03 28.35 13.67
CA LYS A 7 -17.31 29.63 12.98
C LYS A 7 -16.83 29.55 11.53
N GLN A 8 -17.70 29.08 10.65
CA GLN A 8 -18.03 29.69 9.37
C GLN A 8 -19.09 28.81 8.69
N GLY A 9 -20.21 29.45 8.34
CA GLY A 9 -21.38 28.79 7.80
C GLY A 9 -21.13 28.24 6.40
N THR A 10 -20.97 26.92 6.33
CA THR A 10 -21.31 26.12 5.16
C THR A 10 -22.33 25.12 5.66
N THR A 11 -23.55 25.16 5.14
CA THR A 11 -24.55 24.12 5.40
C THR A 11 -24.07 22.84 4.73
N ILE A 12 -23.27 22.06 5.44
CA ILE A 12 -22.99 20.67 5.09
C ILE A 12 -24.27 19.93 5.46
N MET A 13 -24.98 19.38 4.47
CA MET A 13 -26.01 18.36 4.72
C MET A 13 -25.31 17.18 5.41
N ALA A 14 -25.32 17.16 6.74
CA ALA A 14 -24.85 16.03 7.51
C ALA A 14 -25.78 14.86 7.15
N THR A 15 -25.26 13.86 6.47
CA THR A 15 -25.99 12.61 6.26
C THR A 15 -26.12 11.93 7.63
N ASP A 16 -27.31 11.89 8.20
CA ASP A 16 -27.65 11.16 9.44
C ASP A 16 -27.39 9.64 9.36
N LYS A 17 -27.01 9.14 8.17
CA LYS A 17 -26.73 7.73 7.93
C LYS A 17 -25.27 7.41 8.17
N SER A 18 -25.01 6.35 8.94
CA SER A 18 -23.65 5.80 9.06
C SER A 18 -23.16 5.29 7.71
N LEU A 19 -21.83 5.17 7.55
CA LEU A 19 -21.24 4.59 6.35
C LEU A 19 -21.81 3.20 6.07
N PHE A 20 -22.02 2.38 7.10
CA PHE A 20 -22.65 1.08 7.00
C PHE A 20 -24.05 1.14 6.36
N GLN A 21 -24.87 2.12 6.73
CA GLN A 21 -26.20 2.30 6.15
C GLN A 21 -26.12 2.79 4.71
N ARG A 22 -25.17 3.66 4.38
CA ARG A 22 -24.93 4.12 3.01
C ARG A 22 -24.47 2.98 2.10
N LEU A 23 -23.66 2.07 2.63
CA LEU A 23 -23.18 0.86 1.93
C LEU A 23 -24.28 -0.19 1.71
N GLY A 24 -25.49 -0.03 2.26
CA GLY A 24 -26.58 -1.00 2.11
C GLY A 24 -26.70 -2.03 3.25
N GLY A 25 -26.02 -1.81 4.37
CA GLY A 25 -26.14 -2.60 5.59
C GLY A 25 -25.58 -4.02 5.48
N SER A 26 -26.03 -4.92 6.36
CA SER A 26 -25.40 -6.25 6.54
C SER A 26 -25.39 -7.10 5.28
N ALA A 27 -26.48 -7.05 4.49
CA ALA A 27 -26.58 -7.84 3.27
C ALA A 27 -25.51 -7.42 2.25
N ALA A 28 -25.32 -6.12 2.06
CA ALA A 28 -24.30 -5.58 1.16
C ALA A 28 -22.88 -5.84 1.66
N VAL A 29 -22.62 -5.66 2.97
CA VAL A 29 -21.32 -5.98 3.56
C VAL A 29 -20.96 -7.46 3.39
N ASN A 30 -21.92 -8.37 3.61
CA ASN A 30 -21.70 -9.80 3.42
C ASN A 30 -21.36 -10.14 1.96
N ALA A 31 -22.13 -9.59 1.01
CA ALA A 31 -21.87 -9.78 -0.42
C ALA A 31 -20.50 -9.23 -0.84
N ALA A 32 -20.13 -8.04 -0.34
CA ALA A 32 -18.82 -7.44 -0.59
C ALA A 32 -17.70 -8.31 -0.04
N VAL A 33 -17.83 -8.84 1.18
CA VAL A 33 -16.83 -9.76 1.76
C VAL A 33 -16.67 -11.02 0.93
N ASP A 34 -17.75 -11.56 0.37
CA ASP A 34 -17.67 -12.76 -0.46
C ASP A 34 -16.86 -12.54 -1.74
N VAL A 35 -17.13 -11.45 -2.46
CA VAL A 35 -16.40 -11.05 -3.69
C VAL A 35 -14.94 -10.69 -3.36
N PHE A 36 -14.74 -9.90 -2.30
CA PHE A 36 -13.42 -9.47 -1.83
C PHE A 36 -12.49 -10.66 -1.57
N TYR A 37 -12.97 -11.68 -0.84
CA TYR A 37 -12.15 -12.86 -0.59
C TYR A 37 -11.97 -13.74 -1.83
N GLY A 38 -12.86 -13.68 -2.81
CA GLY A 38 -12.62 -14.27 -4.13
C GLY A 38 -11.34 -13.69 -4.77
N LYS A 39 -11.19 -12.36 -4.74
CA LYS A 39 -10.00 -11.66 -5.24
C LYS A 39 -8.75 -11.95 -4.40
N VAL A 40 -8.86 -11.90 -3.06
CA VAL A 40 -7.74 -12.20 -2.15
C VAL A 40 -7.19 -13.61 -2.36
N MET A 41 -8.05 -14.61 -2.55
CA MET A 41 -7.62 -15.99 -2.78
C MET A 41 -7.07 -16.22 -4.19
N ALA A 42 -7.45 -15.39 -5.16
CA ALA A 42 -6.86 -15.40 -6.51
C ALA A 42 -5.50 -14.68 -6.56
N ASP A 43 -5.19 -13.82 -5.58
CA ASP A 43 -3.92 -13.12 -5.50
C ASP A 43 -2.83 -14.02 -4.91
N HIS A 44 -1.88 -14.43 -5.75
CA HIS A 44 -0.75 -15.28 -5.35
C HIS A 44 0.15 -14.68 -4.26
N HIS A 45 0.13 -13.36 -4.04
CA HIS A 45 0.85 -12.73 -2.92
C HIS A 45 0.09 -12.80 -1.60
N LEU A 46 -1.23 -13.03 -1.62
CA LEU A 46 -2.08 -13.06 -0.42
C LEU A 46 -2.53 -14.48 -0.07
N ALA A 47 -2.88 -15.29 -1.05
CA ALA A 47 -3.40 -16.65 -0.88
C ALA A 47 -2.55 -17.52 0.08
N PRO A 48 -1.20 -17.48 0.06
CA PRO A 48 -0.40 -18.28 1.00
C PRO A 48 -0.71 -17.97 2.47
N PHE A 49 -1.07 -16.73 2.83
CA PHE A 49 -1.41 -16.37 4.21
C PHE A 49 -2.67 -17.05 4.74
N PHE A 50 -3.51 -17.59 3.84
CA PHE A 50 -4.78 -18.23 4.15
C PHE A 50 -4.74 -19.76 4.06
N GLU A 51 -3.58 -20.36 3.81
CA GLU A 51 -3.41 -21.82 3.85
C GLU A 51 -3.86 -22.41 5.20
N GLY A 52 -4.76 -23.39 5.15
CA GLY A 52 -5.31 -24.04 6.34
C GLY A 52 -6.31 -23.19 7.14
N VAL A 53 -6.70 -22.02 6.65
CA VAL A 53 -7.71 -21.16 7.30
C VAL A 53 -9.12 -21.58 6.89
N ASP A 54 -10.03 -21.67 7.86
CA ASP A 54 -11.46 -21.80 7.59
C ASP A 54 -11.99 -20.50 6.99
N MET A 55 -12.10 -20.48 5.66
CA MET A 55 -12.50 -19.28 4.92
C MET A 55 -13.95 -18.88 5.20
N LYS A 56 -14.85 -19.81 5.51
CA LYS A 56 -16.24 -19.46 5.86
C LYS A 56 -16.25 -18.68 7.18
N ARG A 57 -15.54 -19.18 8.18
CA ARG A 57 -15.41 -18.50 9.47
C ARG A 57 -14.68 -17.15 9.33
N GLN A 58 -13.62 -17.10 8.52
CA GLN A 58 -12.85 -15.89 8.29
C GLN A 58 -13.67 -14.80 7.60
N LYS A 59 -14.44 -15.14 6.56
CA LYS A 59 -15.38 -14.21 5.90
C LYS A 59 -16.40 -13.66 6.89
N ASN A 60 -17.03 -14.52 7.68
CA ASN A 60 -18.00 -14.08 8.70
C ASN A 60 -17.37 -13.10 9.71
N LYS A 61 -16.14 -13.38 10.18
CA LYS A 61 -15.42 -12.50 11.09
C LYS A 61 -15.09 -11.14 10.46
N GLN A 62 -14.68 -11.13 9.19
CA GLN A 62 -14.41 -9.90 8.45
C GLN A 62 -15.67 -9.07 8.27
N ALA A 63 -16.81 -9.68 7.92
CA ALA A 63 -18.09 -8.98 7.77
C ALA A 63 -18.54 -8.32 9.08
N MET A 64 -18.37 -9.01 10.21
CA MET A 64 -18.64 -8.44 11.53
C MET A 64 -17.73 -7.25 11.84
N PHE A 65 -16.43 -7.37 11.54
CA PHE A 65 -15.48 -6.29 11.74
C PHE A 65 -15.81 -5.05 10.88
N LEU A 66 -16.11 -5.23 9.59
CA LEU A 66 -16.49 -4.13 8.70
C LEU A 66 -17.81 -3.49 9.12
N THR A 67 -18.79 -4.29 9.57
CA THR A 67 -20.04 -3.78 10.14
C THR A 67 -19.78 -2.88 11.36
N TYR A 68 -18.90 -3.29 12.27
CA TYR A 68 -18.49 -2.47 13.41
C TYR A 68 -17.79 -1.18 12.96
N VAL A 69 -16.77 -1.29 12.11
CA VAL A 69 -15.93 -0.18 11.69
C VAL A 69 -16.70 0.88 10.88
N PHE A 70 -17.71 0.46 10.10
CA PHE A 70 -18.55 1.38 9.33
C PHE A 70 -19.76 1.92 10.12
N GLY A 71 -19.86 1.61 11.41
CA GLY A 71 -20.89 2.16 12.29
C GLY A 71 -22.25 1.46 12.19
N GLY A 72 -22.26 0.17 11.86
CA GLY A 72 -23.45 -0.70 11.88
C GLY A 72 -23.54 -1.65 13.08
N GLY A 73 -22.45 -1.77 13.85
CA GLY A 73 -22.33 -2.69 14.97
C GLY A 73 -22.47 -2.02 16.35
N PRO A 74 -22.27 -2.79 17.44
CA PRO A 74 -22.25 -2.23 18.80
C PRO A 74 -21.14 -1.17 18.94
N ALA A 75 -21.28 -0.28 19.94
CA ALA A 75 -20.32 0.80 20.17
C ALA A 75 -18.88 0.32 20.51
N LYS A 76 -18.69 -0.98 20.80
CA LYS A 76 -17.40 -1.60 21.08
C LYS A 76 -17.27 -2.92 20.34
N TRP A 77 -16.08 -3.15 19.78
CA TRP A 77 -15.67 -4.43 19.23
C TRP A 77 -15.30 -5.39 20.37
N ASP A 78 -15.91 -6.58 20.39
CA ASP A 78 -15.68 -7.64 21.38
C ASP A 78 -14.70 -8.72 20.90
N GLY A 79 -14.30 -8.67 19.62
CA GLY A 79 -13.34 -9.59 19.05
C GLY A 79 -11.88 -9.28 19.46
N PRO A 80 -10.94 -10.20 19.17
CA PRO A 80 -9.53 -9.98 19.43
C PRO A 80 -9.02 -8.71 18.76
N ALA A 81 -8.07 -8.03 19.40
CA ALA A 81 -7.43 -6.85 18.82
C ALA A 81 -6.82 -7.20 17.45
N MET A 82 -7.12 -6.39 16.43
CA MET A 82 -6.67 -6.62 15.05
C MET A 82 -5.16 -6.85 14.99
N PHE A 83 -4.40 -6.01 15.68
CA PHE A 83 -2.94 -6.12 15.78
C PHE A 83 -2.50 -7.46 16.38
N ALA A 84 -2.98 -7.81 17.59
CA ALA A 84 -2.53 -9.01 18.28
C ALA A 84 -2.82 -10.28 17.48
N THR A 85 -3.96 -10.30 16.76
CA THR A 85 -4.34 -11.43 15.91
C THR A 85 -3.41 -11.61 14.72
N HIS A 86 -2.91 -10.52 14.12
CA HIS A 86 -2.08 -10.57 12.91
C HIS A 86 -0.58 -10.41 13.19
N ALA A 87 -0.18 -10.11 14.42
CA ALA A 87 1.23 -9.92 14.79
C ALA A 87 2.11 -11.14 14.47
N HIS A 88 1.58 -12.35 14.61
CA HIS A 88 2.29 -13.58 14.24
C HIS A 88 2.54 -13.66 12.72
N LEU A 89 1.59 -13.21 11.88
CA LEU A 89 1.80 -13.17 10.43
C LEU A 89 2.93 -12.19 10.06
N ILE A 90 3.01 -11.05 10.76
CA ILE A 90 4.08 -10.06 10.57
C ILE A 90 5.43 -10.64 11.00
N ARG A 91 5.47 -11.29 12.16
CA ARG A 91 6.71 -11.83 12.76
C ARG A 91 7.24 -13.08 12.08
N GLU A 92 6.35 -14.02 11.77
CA GLU A 92 6.70 -15.40 11.44
C GLU A 92 6.48 -15.71 9.96
N ARG A 93 5.51 -15.04 9.31
CA ARG A 93 5.13 -15.30 7.92
C ARG A 93 5.47 -14.17 6.96
N GLY A 94 6.09 -13.09 7.43
CA GLY A 94 6.53 -11.99 6.59
C GLY A 94 5.40 -11.14 6.01
N LEU A 95 4.26 -11.02 6.71
CA LEU A 95 3.23 -10.05 6.37
C LEU A 95 3.84 -8.64 6.43
N LYS A 96 3.55 -7.82 5.42
CA LYS A 96 4.25 -6.55 5.11
C LYS A 96 3.22 -5.54 4.63
N LEU A 97 3.61 -4.27 4.62
CA LEU A 97 2.81 -3.16 4.08
C LEU A 97 2.31 -3.44 2.65
N LEU A 98 3.12 -4.06 1.79
CA LEU A 98 2.70 -4.47 0.44
C LEU A 98 1.43 -5.36 0.46
N HIS A 99 1.39 -6.35 1.35
CA HIS A 99 0.23 -7.25 1.47
C HIS A 99 -1.00 -6.49 1.97
N PHE A 100 -0.81 -5.57 2.91
CA PHE A 100 -1.89 -4.70 3.40
C PHE A 100 -2.45 -3.79 2.30
N ASN A 101 -1.59 -3.19 1.48
CA ASN A 101 -2.00 -2.35 0.36
C ASN A 101 -2.78 -3.17 -0.68
N ARG A 102 -2.35 -4.40 -0.99
CA ARG A 102 -3.11 -5.31 -1.86
C ARG A 102 -4.49 -5.64 -1.29
N VAL A 103 -4.59 -5.89 0.02
CA VAL A 103 -5.87 -6.10 0.69
C VAL A 103 -6.77 -4.87 0.58
N CYS A 104 -6.23 -3.67 0.78
CA CYS A 104 -6.99 -2.44 0.60
C CYS A 104 -7.47 -2.27 -0.85
N GLN A 105 -6.60 -2.51 -1.83
CA GLN A 105 -6.95 -2.43 -3.25
C GLN A 105 -8.10 -3.39 -3.60
N HIS A 106 -7.97 -4.67 -3.23
CA HIS A 106 -9.03 -5.66 -3.48
C HIS A 106 -10.36 -5.26 -2.84
N LEU A 107 -10.33 -4.64 -1.66
CA LEU A 107 -11.53 -4.14 -0.99
C LEU A 107 -12.16 -2.98 -1.78
N LEU A 108 -11.38 -1.98 -2.18
CA LEU A 108 -11.90 -0.82 -2.91
C LEU A 108 -12.42 -1.20 -4.30
N ASP A 109 -11.68 -2.04 -5.04
CA ASP A 109 -12.11 -2.59 -6.33
C ASP A 109 -13.42 -3.35 -6.21
N THR A 110 -13.59 -4.13 -5.13
CA THR A 110 -14.83 -4.86 -4.88
C THR A 110 -16.01 -3.92 -4.66
N LEU A 111 -15.82 -2.83 -3.91
CA LEU A 111 -16.90 -1.88 -3.66
C LEU A 111 -17.29 -1.13 -4.93
N LEU A 112 -16.32 -0.73 -5.75
CA LEU A 112 -16.56 -0.12 -7.06
C LEU A 112 -17.30 -1.08 -8.00
N GLU A 113 -16.87 -2.34 -8.06
CA GLU A 113 -17.52 -3.39 -8.87
C GLU A 113 -18.98 -3.62 -8.45
N LEU A 114 -19.27 -3.52 -7.16
CA LEU A 114 -20.63 -3.64 -6.60
C LEU A 114 -21.46 -2.36 -6.73
N GLY A 115 -20.93 -1.32 -7.39
CA GLY A 115 -21.65 -0.08 -7.66
C GLY A 115 -21.79 0.85 -6.45
N VAL A 116 -20.92 0.72 -5.45
CA VAL A 116 -20.87 1.67 -4.32
C VAL A 116 -20.40 3.03 -4.82
N ALA A 117 -21.03 4.10 -4.33
CA ALA A 117 -20.69 5.47 -4.71
C ALA A 117 -19.22 5.78 -4.39
N GLU A 118 -18.50 6.44 -5.30
CA GLU A 118 -17.07 6.76 -5.16
C GLU A 118 -16.76 7.48 -3.84
N ALA A 119 -17.59 8.42 -3.41
CA ALA A 119 -17.42 9.13 -2.15
C ALA A 119 -17.47 8.20 -0.92
N ASP A 120 -18.29 7.14 -0.96
CA ASP A 120 -18.35 6.14 0.10
C ASP A 120 -17.14 5.19 0.02
N VAL A 121 -16.67 4.84 -1.18
CA VAL A 121 -15.43 4.05 -1.41
C VAL A 121 -14.21 4.80 -0.87
N GLU A 122 -14.09 6.10 -1.14
CA GLU A 122 -13.03 6.95 -0.59
C GLU A 122 -13.03 6.96 0.94
N GLU A 123 -14.21 7.00 1.56
CA GLU A 123 -14.34 6.94 3.01
C GLU A 123 -13.89 5.58 3.58
N VAL A 124 -14.31 4.48 2.93
CA VAL A 124 -13.80 3.15 3.25
C VAL A 124 -12.27 3.11 3.14
N GLY A 125 -11.72 3.68 2.07
CA GLY A 125 -10.28 3.77 1.84
C GLY A 125 -9.54 4.51 2.97
N ARG A 126 -10.04 5.68 3.39
CA ARG A 126 -9.48 6.43 4.53
C ARG A 126 -9.51 5.61 5.82
N ILE A 127 -10.61 4.91 6.09
CA ILE A 127 -10.74 4.08 7.29
C ILE A 127 -9.78 2.89 7.23
N ALA A 128 -9.69 2.20 6.09
CA ALA A 128 -8.77 1.09 5.90
C ALA A 128 -7.32 1.55 6.11
N LEU A 129 -6.90 2.62 5.43
CA LEU A 129 -5.55 3.18 5.51
C LEU A 129 -5.18 3.71 6.90
N SER A 130 -6.15 4.03 7.76
CA SER A 130 -5.85 4.37 9.17
C SER A 130 -5.16 3.23 9.94
N LEU A 131 -5.23 2.00 9.43
CA LEU A 131 -4.56 0.82 9.97
C LEU A 131 -3.10 0.69 9.49
N GLU A 132 -2.69 1.40 8.43
CA GLU A 132 -1.36 1.34 7.83
C GLU A 132 -0.21 1.48 8.84
N PRO A 133 -0.26 2.41 9.83
CA PRO A 133 0.82 2.59 10.78
C PRO A 133 1.16 1.34 11.60
N MET A 134 0.30 0.32 11.67
CA MET A 134 0.64 -0.92 12.38
C MET A 134 1.82 -1.69 11.75
N PHE A 135 2.15 -1.39 10.49
CA PHE A 135 3.29 -1.96 9.78
C PHE A 135 4.59 -1.15 9.95
N ASP A 136 4.52 0.06 10.52
CA ASP A 136 5.71 0.81 10.95
C ASP A 136 6.38 0.09 12.13
N PRO A 137 7.70 -0.17 12.11
CA PRO A 137 8.36 -0.92 13.18
C PRO A 137 8.23 -0.28 14.58
N ALA A 138 8.26 1.06 14.67
CA ALA A 138 8.17 1.74 15.96
C ALA A 138 6.75 1.68 16.51
N GLN A 139 5.75 1.81 15.65
CA GLN A 139 4.35 1.64 16.03
C GLN A 139 4.00 0.17 16.32
N TYR A 140 4.57 -0.77 15.57
CA TYR A 140 4.47 -2.20 15.85
C TYR A 140 4.98 -2.50 17.27
N ASP A 141 6.18 -2.04 17.63
CA ASP A 141 6.77 -2.34 18.94
C ASP A 141 5.93 -1.76 20.09
N LYS A 142 5.36 -0.56 19.92
CA LYS A 142 4.40 0.01 20.89
C LYS A 142 3.15 -0.86 21.04
N ASN A 143 2.58 -1.30 19.92
CA ASN A 143 1.40 -2.17 19.92
C ASN A 143 1.71 -3.56 20.51
N ALA A 144 2.91 -4.08 20.25
CA ALA A 144 3.38 -5.35 20.79
C ALA A 144 3.56 -5.25 22.31
N GLU A 145 4.19 -4.19 22.80
CA GLU A 145 4.33 -3.92 24.23
C GLU A 145 2.96 -3.82 24.92
N ALA A 146 2.03 -3.05 24.36
CA ALA A 146 0.66 -2.93 24.87
C ALA A 146 -0.10 -4.28 24.88
N ALA A 147 0.26 -5.20 23.98
CA ALA A 147 -0.34 -6.53 23.87
C ALA A 147 0.43 -7.64 24.60
N GLY A 148 1.54 -7.33 25.29
CA GLY A 148 2.40 -8.34 25.94
C GLY A 148 3.14 -9.25 24.95
N LEU A 149 3.36 -8.79 23.72
CA LEU A 149 4.04 -9.51 22.66
C LEU A 149 5.50 -9.04 22.49
N PRO A 150 6.42 -9.88 22.00
CA PRO A 150 7.80 -9.49 21.78
C PRO A 150 7.94 -8.48 20.63
N LYS A 151 8.93 -7.60 20.77
CA LYS A 151 9.34 -6.63 19.74
C LYS A 151 9.80 -7.31 18.46
N LEU A 152 9.71 -6.59 17.35
CA LEU A 152 10.00 -7.12 16.02
C LEU A 152 11.46 -7.59 15.84
N ALA A 153 12.40 -6.93 16.55
CA ALA A 153 13.81 -7.29 16.54
C ALA A 153 14.15 -8.57 17.32
N ALA A 154 13.31 -8.95 18.30
CA ALA A 154 13.50 -10.15 19.12
C ALA A 154 12.82 -11.40 18.52
N ALA A 155 11.85 -11.21 17.61
CA ALA A 155 11.28 -12.30 16.84
C ALA A 155 12.29 -12.78 15.80
N LYS A 156 12.61 -14.08 15.79
CA LYS A 156 13.33 -14.72 14.68
C LYS A 156 12.54 -14.45 13.41
N GLN A 157 12.93 -13.45 12.63
CA GLN A 157 12.38 -13.24 11.30
C GLN A 157 12.66 -14.53 10.52
N PRO A 158 11.70 -15.06 9.74
CA PRO A 158 12.02 -16.11 8.78
C PRO A 158 13.22 -15.64 7.95
N PRO A 159 14.13 -16.55 7.61
CA PRO A 159 15.45 -16.18 7.12
C PRO A 159 15.31 -15.21 5.96
N ALA A 160 16.17 -14.19 5.92
CA ALA A 160 16.20 -13.13 4.92
C ALA A 160 16.61 -13.66 3.53
N HIS A 161 15.86 -14.62 3.02
CA HIS A 161 16.00 -15.19 1.70
C HIS A 161 14.87 -14.59 0.87
N ALA A 162 15.20 -14.11 -0.34
CA ALA A 162 14.18 -13.81 -1.34
C ALA A 162 13.29 -15.05 -1.50
N ALA A 163 11.99 -14.86 -1.74
CA ALA A 163 11.17 -16.01 -2.13
C ALA A 163 11.82 -16.64 -3.39
N PRO A 164 11.99 -17.97 -3.46
CA PRO A 164 12.73 -18.62 -4.52
C PRO A 164 12.22 -18.24 -5.92
N ASP A 165 10.92 -17.94 -6.05
CA ASP A 165 10.28 -17.50 -7.29
C ASP A 165 9.95 -16.00 -7.35
N SER A 166 10.51 -15.18 -6.45
CA SER A 166 10.30 -13.73 -6.48
C SER A 166 10.82 -13.12 -7.78
N LEU A 167 10.19 -12.02 -8.22
CA LEU A 167 10.66 -11.23 -9.35
C LEU A 167 12.13 -10.84 -9.17
N TYR A 168 12.53 -10.47 -7.94
CA TYR A 168 13.91 -10.15 -7.57
C TYR A 168 14.88 -11.29 -7.93
N THR A 169 14.57 -12.52 -7.54
CA THR A 169 15.40 -13.69 -7.89
C THR A 169 15.41 -13.91 -9.41
N ARG A 170 14.24 -13.83 -10.05
CA ARG A 170 14.05 -14.10 -11.49
C ARG A 170 14.76 -13.10 -12.41
N ILE A 171 14.93 -11.84 -11.99
CA ILE A 171 15.69 -10.84 -12.75
C ILE A 171 17.21 -10.88 -12.52
N GLY A 172 17.69 -11.74 -11.61
CA GLY A 172 19.12 -11.88 -11.30
C GLY A 172 19.58 -11.27 -9.97
N GLY A 173 18.64 -10.91 -9.08
CA GLY A 173 18.94 -10.52 -7.70
C GLY A 173 19.69 -9.20 -7.55
N ALA A 174 20.49 -9.09 -6.49
CA ALA A 174 21.15 -7.84 -6.09
C ALA A 174 21.99 -7.22 -7.22
N PRO A 175 22.82 -7.98 -7.96
CA PRO A 175 23.64 -7.42 -9.03
C PRO A 175 22.79 -6.80 -10.15
N ALA A 176 21.70 -7.46 -10.53
CA ALA A 176 20.81 -6.96 -11.58
C ALA A 176 20.09 -5.68 -11.14
N VAL A 177 19.58 -5.63 -9.90
CA VAL A 177 18.95 -4.41 -9.36
C VAL A 177 19.94 -3.26 -9.27
N GLN A 178 21.18 -3.51 -8.83
CA GLN A 178 22.22 -2.48 -8.77
C GLN A 178 22.53 -1.92 -10.16
N ALA A 179 22.76 -2.78 -11.15
CA ALA A 179 23.00 -2.38 -12.53
C ALA A 179 21.83 -1.58 -13.12
N ALA A 180 20.59 -2.04 -12.87
CA ALA A 180 19.39 -1.34 -13.30
C ALA A 180 19.30 0.06 -12.68
N VAL A 181 19.50 0.21 -11.36
CA VAL A 181 19.44 1.52 -10.71
C VAL A 181 20.51 2.48 -11.23
N GLU A 182 21.72 1.98 -11.53
CA GLU A 182 22.78 2.80 -12.11
C GLU A 182 22.42 3.35 -13.49
N ILE A 183 21.93 2.49 -14.40
CA ILE A 183 21.52 2.87 -15.75
C ILE A 183 20.29 3.77 -15.70
N PHE A 184 19.29 3.41 -14.90
CA PHE A 184 18.06 4.16 -14.71
C PHE A 184 18.34 5.61 -14.30
N TYR A 185 19.21 5.82 -13.31
CA TYR A 185 19.54 7.18 -12.88
C TYR A 185 20.37 7.97 -13.88
N LYS A 186 21.15 7.32 -14.77
CA LYS A 186 21.78 8.04 -15.89
C LYS A 186 20.71 8.62 -16.82
N LYS A 187 19.64 7.86 -17.11
CA LYS A 187 18.53 8.32 -17.95
C LYS A 187 17.70 9.41 -17.26
N VAL A 188 17.33 9.22 -15.99
CA VAL A 188 16.57 10.22 -15.21
C VAL A 188 17.32 11.55 -15.11
N MET A 189 18.63 11.52 -14.90
CA MET A 189 19.43 12.75 -14.80
C MET A 189 19.66 13.42 -16.15
N ALA A 190 19.52 12.70 -17.27
CA ALA A 190 19.57 13.25 -18.63
C ALA A 190 18.21 13.79 -19.10
N ASP A 191 17.12 13.46 -18.42
CA ASP A 191 15.77 13.93 -18.75
C ASP A 191 15.53 15.35 -18.21
N GLY A 192 15.22 16.28 -19.11
CA GLY A 192 14.93 17.68 -18.77
C GLY A 192 13.65 17.86 -17.94
N LEU A 193 12.70 16.92 -18.02
CA LEU A 193 11.48 16.91 -17.21
C LEU A 193 11.76 16.50 -15.76
N LEU A 194 12.75 15.62 -15.53
CA LEU A 194 12.98 14.99 -14.23
C LEU A 194 14.17 15.56 -13.49
N SER A 195 15.26 15.87 -14.18
CA SER A 195 16.52 16.30 -13.57
C SER A 195 16.40 17.52 -12.63
N PRO A 196 15.48 18.51 -12.84
CA PRO A 196 15.31 19.61 -11.89
C PRO A 196 14.92 19.18 -10.47
N TYR A 197 14.16 18.09 -10.32
CA TYR A 197 13.73 17.58 -9.00
C TYR A 197 14.87 16.98 -8.17
N PHE A 198 16.02 16.70 -8.81
CA PHE A 198 17.20 16.13 -8.16
C PHE A 198 18.28 17.18 -7.85
N SER A 199 18.00 18.47 -8.09
CA SER A 199 18.91 19.55 -7.71
C SER A 199 19.17 19.55 -6.20
N GLY A 200 20.45 19.50 -5.81
CA GLY A 200 20.86 19.44 -4.40
C GLY A 200 20.66 18.07 -3.72
N VAL A 201 20.23 17.04 -4.44
CA VAL A 201 20.07 15.68 -3.91
C VAL A 201 21.40 14.92 -3.96
N ASP A 202 21.76 14.26 -2.86
CA ASP A 202 22.86 13.30 -2.84
C ASP A 202 22.48 12.06 -3.68
N MET A 203 22.97 12.01 -4.91
CA MET A 203 22.68 10.93 -5.86
C MET A 203 23.31 9.60 -5.48
N GLY A 204 24.38 9.58 -4.68
CA GLY A 204 24.93 8.33 -4.15
C GLY A 204 23.95 7.70 -3.18
N ARG A 205 23.47 8.50 -2.21
CA ARG A 205 22.45 8.07 -1.24
C ARG A 205 21.12 7.75 -1.91
N GLN A 206 20.73 8.50 -2.95
CA GLN A 206 19.48 8.25 -3.67
C GLN A 206 19.50 6.91 -4.42
N ARG A 207 20.60 6.58 -5.11
CA ARG A 207 20.75 5.25 -5.74
C ARG A 207 20.69 4.13 -4.72
N ALA A 208 21.39 4.26 -3.59
CA ALA A 208 21.36 3.25 -2.53
C ALA A 208 19.93 3.02 -1.98
N LYS A 209 19.16 4.11 -1.79
CA LYS A 209 17.74 4.02 -1.41
C LYS A 209 16.90 3.32 -2.47
N GLN A 210 17.10 3.62 -3.75
CA GLN A 210 16.34 2.95 -4.81
C GLN A 210 16.69 1.48 -4.97
N VAL A 211 17.96 1.09 -4.82
CA VAL A 211 18.34 -0.33 -4.78
C VAL A 211 17.58 -1.04 -3.66
N ALA A 212 17.54 -0.45 -2.46
CA ALA A 212 16.81 -1.01 -1.33
C ALA A 212 15.30 -1.09 -1.59
N PHE A 213 14.70 -0.04 -2.16
CA PHE A 213 13.27 0.01 -2.48
C PHE A 213 12.89 -1.02 -3.55
N ILE A 214 13.57 -1.06 -4.69
CA ILE A 214 13.30 -1.99 -5.79
C ILE A 214 13.54 -3.44 -5.35
N SER A 215 14.63 -3.70 -4.59
CA SER A 215 14.88 -5.02 -4.04
C SER A 215 13.71 -5.49 -3.17
N PHE A 216 13.21 -4.62 -2.29
CA PHE A 216 12.04 -4.91 -1.46
C PHE A 216 10.76 -5.10 -2.30
N ALA A 217 10.49 -4.20 -3.24
CA ALA A 217 9.28 -4.21 -4.06
C ALA A 217 9.19 -5.47 -4.93
N PHE A 218 10.32 -5.99 -5.40
CA PHE A 218 10.39 -7.20 -6.23
C PHE A 218 10.48 -8.49 -5.41
N GLY A 219 10.34 -8.43 -4.07
CA GLY A 219 10.33 -9.61 -3.20
C GLY A 219 11.71 -10.11 -2.78
N GLY A 220 12.74 -9.28 -2.90
CA GLY A 220 14.10 -9.54 -2.44
C GLY A 220 14.24 -9.56 -0.92
N PRO A 221 15.44 -9.92 -0.42
CA PRO A 221 15.68 -10.11 1.00
C PRO A 221 15.65 -8.78 1.76
N GLY A 222 15.14 -8.79 2.99
CA GLY A 222 15.12 -7.63 3.87
C GLY A 222 13.84 -6.80 3.84
N LYS A 223 13.93 -5.59 4.37
CA LYS A 223 12.82 -4.63 4.54
C LYS A 223 13.26 -3.27 4.02
N TYR A 224 12.36 -2.58 3.33
CA TYR A 224 12.54 -1.16 3.05
C TYR A 224 12.17 -0.34 4.29
N THR A 225 13.11 0.47 4.77
CA THR A 225 12.96 1.32 5.98
C THR A 225 12.92 2.81 5.64
N GLY A 226 12.84 3.16 4.36
CA GLY A 226 12.67 4.53 3.93
C GLY A 226 11.23 5.02 4.10
N ARG A 227 11.00 6.30 3.81
CA ARG A 227 9.65 6.88 3.78
C ARG A 227 8.79 6.18 2.74
N ASP A 228 7.50 6.04 3.02
CA ASP A 228 6.51 5.58 2.05
C ASP A 228 6.40 6.58 0.87
N MET A 229 5.71 6.14 -0.19
CA MET A 229 5.66 6.88 -1.45
C MET A 229 4.96 8.23 -1.31
N VAL A 230 3.92 8.33 -0.48
CA VAL A 230 3.19 9.58 -0.22
C VAL A 230 4.07 10.52 0.59
N ALA A 231 4.56 10.09 1.75
CA ALA A 231 5.38 10.93 2.63
C ALA A 231 6.70 11.38 1.99
N ALA A 232 7.24 10.60 1.05
CA ALA A 232 8.43 10.97 0.30
C ALA A 232 8.15 12.05 -0.76
N HIS A 233 6.99 12.02 -1.44
CA HIS A 233 6.76 12.81 -2.65
C HIS A 233 5.69 13.89 -2.53
N GLU A 234 4.81 13.86 -1.51
CA GLU A 234 3.71 14.82 -1.35
C GLU A 234 4.20 16.27 -1.40
N HIS A 235 5.30 16.59 -0.72
CA HIS A 235 5.84 17.96 -0.73
C HIS A 235 6.28 18.42 -2.13
N LEU A 236 6.72 17.52 -3.01
CA LEU A 236 7.07 17.85 -4.39
C LEU A 236 5.82 18.02 -5.25
N ILE A 237 4.79 17.22 -4.99
CA ILE A 237 3.49 17.32 -5.68
C ILE A 237 2.85 18.66 -5.34
N ARG A 238 2.83 19.02 -4.06
CA ARG A 238 2.22 20.26 -3.58
C ARG A 238 2.99 21.52 -3.95
N ASN A 239 4.32 21.47 -3.91
CA ASN A 239 5.13 22.70 -3.95
C ASN A 239 5.99 22.83 -5.21
N ALA A 240 6.18 21.76 -5.97
CA ALA A 240 7.10 21.73 -7.11
C ALA A 240 6.45 21.15 -8.38
N GLY A 241 5.13 20.95 -8.40
CA GLY A 241 4.40 20.51 -9.59
C GLY A 241 4.69 19.08 -10.03
N LEU A 242 5.22 18.23 -9.14
CA LEU A 242 5.40 16.81 -9.45
C LEU A 242 4.02 16.17 -9.69
N GLY A 243 3.91 15.30 -10.68
CA GLY A 243 2.62 14.72 -11.08
C GLY A 243 2.72 13.60 -12.09
N LEU A 244 1.58 13.16 -12.62
CA LEU A 244 1.47 12.00 -13.52
C LEU A 244 2.45 12.00 -14.72
N PRO A 245 2.69 13.10 -15.45
CA PRO A 245 3.67 13.07 -16.55
C PRO A 245 5.10 12.75 -16.10
N HIS A 246 5.48 13.20 -14.90
CA HIS A 246 6.79 12.90 -14.31
C HIS A 246 6.88 11.44 -13.89
N PHE A 247 5.80 10.90 -13.31
CA PHE A 247 5.72 9.48 -13.00
C PHE A 247 5.84 8.63 -14.27
N ASP A 248 5.11 8.98 -15.33
CA ASP A 248 5.12 8.25 -16.59
C ASP A 248 6.51 8.27 -17.24
N ALA A 249 7.22 9.41 -17.17
CA ALA A 249 8.61 9.50 -17.62
C ALA A 249 9.55 8.61 -16.81
N VAL A 250 9.42 8.59 -15.47
CA VAL A 250 10.17 7.70 -14.59
C VAL A 250 9.91 6.22 -14.93
N ALA A 251 8.65 5.83 -15.10
CA ALA A 251 8.27 4.47 -15.47
C ALA A 251 8.84 4.09 -16.85
N GLY A 252 8.79 5.01 -17.83
CA GLY A 252 9.40 4.83 -19.14
C GLY A 252 10.91 4.60 -19.08
N HIS A 253 11.64 5.36 -18.26
CA HIS A 253 13.08 5.14 -18.07
C HIS A 253 13.42 3.81 -17.40
N LEU A 254 12.58 3.36 -16.47
CA LEU A 254 12.74 2.02 -15.88
C LEU A 254 12.56 0.93 -16.94
N VAL A 255 11.48 0.99 -17.73
CA VAL A 255 11.22 0.01 -18.81
C VAL A 255 12.37 0.00 -19.83
N ALA A 256 12.81 1.18 -20.28
CA ALA A 256 13.95 1.30 -21.19
C ALA A 256 15.25 0.71 -20.59
N THR A 257 15.44 0.85 -19.29
CA THR A 257 16.61 0.29 -18.58
C THR A 257 16.55 -1.23 -18.51
N LEU A 258 15.38 -1.80 -18.22
CA LEU A 258 15.21 -3.25 -18.17
C LEU A 258 15.38 -3.89 -19.56
N HIS A 259 14.92 -3.22 -20.62
CA HIS A 259 15.19 -3.63 -22.00
C HIS A 259 16.68 -3.60 -22.33
N GLU A 260 17.40 -2.54 -21.96
CA GLU A 260 18.85 -2.41 -22.17
C GLU A 260 19.63 -3.52 -21.46
N LEU A 261 19.16 -3.93 -20.28
CA LEU A 261 19.70 -5.06 -19.53
C LEU A 261 19.24 -6.44 -20.05
N SER A 262 18.50 -6.48 -21.17
CA SER A 262 17.99 -7.71 -21.78
C SER A 262 17.13 -8.54 -20.82
N VAL A 263 16.40 -7.90 -19.92
CA VAL A 263 15.42 -8.57 -19.05
C VAL A 263 14.28 -9.11 -19.92
N PRO A 264 13.87 -10.39 -19.75
CA PRO A 264 12.75 -10.96 -20.50
C PRO A 264 11.45 -10.16 -20.36
N GLN A 265 10.71 -9.97 -21.46
CA GLN A 265 9.48 -9.17 -21.49
C GLN A 265 8.46 -9.51 -20.38
N PRO A 266 8.17 -10.80 -20.07
CA PRO A 266 7.22 -11.12 -19.01
C PRO A 266 7.64 -10.58 -17.63
N LEU A 267 8.96 -10.46 -17.38
CA LEU A 267 9.48 -9.87 -16.13
C LEU A 267 9.42 -8.34 -16.15
N ILE A 268 9.59 -7.73 -17.33
CA ILE A 268 9.37 -6.28 -17.51
C ILE A 268 7.92 -5.92 -17.24
N ASP A 269 6.97 -6.72 -17.75
CA ASP A 269 5.55 -6.51 -17.55
C ASP A 269 5.16 -6.62 -16.06
N GLU A 270 5.71 -7.63 -15.37
CA GLU A 270 5.52 -7.81 -13.92
C GLU A 270 6.11 -6.64 -13.11
N ALA A 271 7.34 -6.22 -13.42
CA ALA A 271 7.98 -5.07 -12.80
C ALA A 271 7.19 -3.77 -13.04
N THR A 272 6.71 -3.58 -14.26
CA THR A 272 5.91 -2.42 -14.66
C THR A 272 4.59 -2.40 -13.91
N ALA A 273 3.89 -3.53 -13.79
CA ALA A 273 2.66 -3.62 -13.01
C ALA A 273 2.87 -3.21 -11.54
N ILE A 274 3.98 -3.64 -10.92
CA ILE A 274 4.34 -3.23 -9.55
C ILE A 274 4.55 -1.71 -9.48
N VAL A 275 5.30 -1.12 -10.41
CA VAL A 275 5.54 0.32 -10.43
C VAL A 275 4.23 1.08 -10.64
N MET A 276 3.43 0.68 -11.64
CA MET A 276 2.16 1.32 -11.99
C MET A 276 1.14 1.28 -10.84
N SER A 277 1.21 0.30 -9.94
CA SER A 277 0.38 0.26 -8.74
C SER A 277 0.57 1.46 -7.79
N THR A 278 1.65 2.23 -7.97
CA THR A 278 1.93 3.46 -7.18
C THR A 278 1.62 4.75 -7.92
N ARG A 279 1.13 4.66 -9.16
CA ARG A 279 0.91 5.83 -10.04
C ARG A 279 -0.11 6.81 -9.46
N ASP A 280 -1.13 6.29 -8.78
CA ASP A 280 -2.21 7.06 -8.16
C ASP A 280 -1.71 8.02 -7.05
N VAL A 281 -0.54 7.74 -6.45
CA VAL A 281 0.13 8.63 -5.48
C VAL A 281 0.58 9.93 -6.15
N PHE A 282 0.79 9.92 -7.46
CA PHE A 282 1.28 11.09 -8.20
C PHE A 282 0.16 11.84 -8.92
N ASP A 283 -1.11 11.52 -8.66
CA ASP A 283 -2.25 12.31 -9.14
C ASP A 283 -2.45 13.55 -8.27
N PRO A 284 -2.25 14.79 -8.80
CA PRO A 284 -2.47 16.01 -8.03
C PRO A 284 -3.90 16.16 -7.50
N ALA A 285 -4.90 15.55 -8.16
CA ALA A 285 -6.30 15.61 -7.73
C ALA A 285 -6.49 15.02 -6.33
N ARG A 286 -5.71 13.99 -5.98
CA ARG A 286 -5.71 13.33 -4.67
C ARG A 286 -5.28 14.25 -3.53
N TYR A 287 -4.59 15.35 -3.86
CA TYR A 287 -4.11 16.36 -2.92
C TYR A 287 -4.95 17.65 -2.94
N GLY A 288 -6.07 17.66 -3.66
CA GLY A 288 -6.94 18.82 -3.84
C GLY A 288 -6.37 19.86 -4.82
N ILE A 289 -5.41 19.48 -5.65
CA ILE A 289 -4.78 20.35 -6.64
C ILE A 289 -5.52 20.17 -7.96
N LYS A 290 -6.17 21.23 -8.44
CA LYS A 290 -6.83 21.20 -9.76
C LYS A 290 -5.78 21.09 -10.85
N ALA A 291 -6.04 20.27 -11.87
CA ALA A 291 -5.21 20.24 -13.06
C ALA A 291 -5.08 21.66 -13.63
N ALA A 292 -3.85 22.07 -13.95
CA ALA A 292 -3.66 23.29 -14.71
C ALA A 292 -4.37 23.12 -16.07
N ALA A 293 -5.27 24.04 -16.38
CA ALA A 293 -5.98 24.09 -17.66
C ALA A 293 -5.02 24.42 -18.81
#